data_AF-A0A941D0W8-F1
#
_entry.id   AF-A0A941D0W8-F1
#
_cell.length_a   1.000
_cell.length_b   1.000
_cell.length_c   1.000
_cell.angle_alpha   90.00
_cell.angle_beta   90.00
_cell.angle_gamma   90.00
#
_symmetry.space_group_name_H-M   'P 1'
#
loop_
_entity.id
_entity.type
_entity.pdbx_description
1 polymer ?
#
loop_
_entity_poly.entity_id
_entity_poly.type
_entity_poly.pdbx_seq_one_letter_code
_entity_poly.pdbx_strand_id
1 'polypeptide(L)'
;MSGAPRKRPQLSRRARMIWMGVATGLCLTLAPFGAVGALFSPLVFDHQGNILNPLAWIAFLMMVLFWIVCLIGPFGAWVLFKRDKEPLAWAAMAAPLAWLTVLAAILQFIPG
;
A
#
# COMPACT_ATOMS: atom_id res chain seq x y z
N MET A 1 -17.93 38.45 18.81
CA MET A 1 -17.39 38.19 17.46
C MET A 1 -17.52 36.70 17.18
N SER A 2 -18.64 36.25 16.61
CA SER A 2 -18.85 34.83 16.30
C SER A 2 -18.17 34.48 14.99
N GLY A 3 -17.07 33.75 15.05
CA GLY A 3 -16.40 33.18 13.89
C GLY A 3 -17.29 32.09 13.27
N ALA A 4 -17.84 32.37 12.09
CA ALA A 4 -18.56 31.36 11.31
C ALA A 4 -17.61 30.16 11.05
N PRO A 5 -18.07 28.90 11.24
CA PRO A 5 -17.26 27.75 10.88
C PRO A 5 -17.01 27.79 9.37
N ARG A 6 -15.75 27.93 8.96
CA ARG A 6 -15.35 27.83 7.55
C ARG A 6 -15.85 26.48 7.04
N LYS A 7 -16.93 26.48 6.23
CA LYS A 7 -17.35 25.30 5.48
C LYS A 7 -16.14 24.88 4.64
N ARG A 8 -15.52 23.75 5.00
CA ARG A 8 -14.49 23.14 4.14
C ARG A 8 -15.12 23.01 2.75
N PRO A 9 -14.45 23.46 1.68
CA PRO A 9 -14.99 23.31 0.34
C PRO A 9 -15.27 21.82 0.12
N GLN A 10 -16.55 21.46 0.05
CA GLN A 10 -16.95 20.10 -0.28
C GLN A 10 -16.48 19.87 -1.72
N LEU A 11 -15.36 19.17 -1.86
CA LEU A 11 -14.86 18.71 -3.16
C LEU A 11 -16.03 18.03 -3.88
N SER A 12 -16.31 18.48 -5.10
CA SER A 12 -17.39 17.92 -5.91
C SER A 12 -17.18 16.42 -6.07
N ARG A 13 -18.28 15.66 -6.18
CA ARG A 13 -18.22 14.19 -6.36
C ARG A 13 -17.29 13.78 -7.52
N ARG A 14 -17.22 14.62 -8.56
CA ARG A 14 -16.30 14.46 -9.70
C ARG A 14 -14.84 14.60 -9.28
N ALA A 15 -14.48 15.65 -8.53
CA ALA A 15 -13.13 15.83 -8.02
C ALA A 15 -12.69 14.67 -7.11
N ARG A 16 -13.59 14.18 -6.24
CA ARG A 16 -13.33 13.00 -5.40
C ARG A 16 -13.06 11.73 -6.21
N MET A 17 -13.83 11.48 -7.27
CA MET A 17 -13.58 10.37 -8.19
C MET A 17 -12.24 10.49 -8.92
N ILE A 18 -11.87 11.70 -9.36
CA ILE A 18 -10.57 11.94 -10.00
C ILE A 18 -9.43 11.62 -9.03
N TRP A 19 -9.49 12.12 -7.80
CA TRP A 19 -8.46 11.84 -6.78
C TRP A 19 -8.36 10.35 -6.47
N MET A 20 -9.49 9.65 -6.40
CA MET A 20 -9.54 8.20 -6.23
C MET A 20 -8.86 7.46 -7.39
N GLY A 21 -9.09 7.91 -8.63
CA GLY A 21 -8.44 7.40 -9.83
C GLY A 21 -6.94 7.64 -9.84
N VAL A 22 -6.49 8.83 -9.45
CA VAL A 22 -5.06 9.16 -9.33
C VAL A 22 -4.38 8.28 -8.27
N ALA A 23 -5.00 8.14 -7.08
CA ALA A 23 -4.48 7.29 -6.02
C ALA A 23 -4.39 5.82 -6.45
N THR A 24 -5.39 5.34 -7.20
CA THR A 24 -5.39 3.99 -7.81
C THR A 24 -4.22 3.84 -8.77
N GLY A 25 -4.04 4.79 -9.70
CA GLY A 25 -2.95 4.77 -10.67
C GLY A 25 -1.59 4.72 -9.98
N LEU A 26 -1.37 5.53 -8.95
CA LEU A 26 -0.16 5.51 -8.14
C LEU A 26 0.06 4.14 -7.45
N CYS A 27 -0.98 3.55 -6.85
CA CYS A 27 -0.87 2.21 -6.26
C CYS A 27 -0.53 1.13 -7.30
N LEU A 28 -1.08 1.23 -8.51
CA LEU A 28 -0.77 0.30 -9.60
C LEU A 28 0.65 0.48 -10.12
N THR A 29 1.21 1.69 -10.13
CA THR A 29 2.63 1.89 -10.46
C THR A 29 3.60 1.28 -9.45
N LEU A 30 3.14 1.01 -8.21
CA LEU A 30 3.93 0.31 -7.20
C LEU A 30 3.92 -1.22 -7.39
N ALA A 31 2.89 -1.77 -8.06
CA ALA A 31 2.75 -3.22 -8.24
C ALA A 31 3.94 -3.86 -9.01
N PRO A 32 4.48 -3.25 -10.08
CA PRO A 32 5.69 -3.76 -10.74
C PRO A 32 6.90 -3.87 -9.81
N PHE A 33 7.10 -2.92 -8.89
CA PHE A 33 8.18 -3.01 -7.91
C PHE A 33 8.00 -4.19 -6.96
N GLY A 34 6.75 -4.50 -6.58
CA GLY A 34 6.42 -5.72 -5.86
C GLY A 34 6.69 -7.00 -6.64
N ALA A 35 6.33 -7.02 -7.93
CA ALA A 35 6.59 -8.17 -8.79
C ALA A 35 8.09 -8.41 -9.00
N VAL A 36 8.85 -7.34 -9.24
CA VAL A 36 10.32 -7.38 -9.31
C VAL A 36 10.92 -7.84 -7.98
N GLY A 37 10.45 -7.26 -6.86
CA GLY A 37 10.84 -7.68 -5.52
C GLY A 37 10.56 -9.15 -5.26
N ALA A 38 9.42 -9.68 -5.71
CA ALA A 38 9.08 -11.10 -5.63
C ALA A 38 9.98 -11.98 -6.51
N LEU A 39 10.30 -11.55 -7.73
CA LEU A 39 11.22 -12.27 -8.63
C LEU A 39 12.63 -12.38 -8.06
N PHE A 40 13.09 -11.32 -7.41
CA PHE A 40 14.41 -11.25 -6.78
C PHE A 40 14.39 -11.62 -5.29
N SER A 41 13.23 -11.93 -4.72
CA SER A 41 13.10 -12.27 -3.30
C SER A 41 13.94 -13.48 -2.84
N PRO A 42 14.29 -14.47 -3.69
CA PRO A 42 15.23 -15.52 -3.30
C PRO A 42 16.63 -15.01 -2.95
N LEU A 43 17.07 -13.85 -3.46
CA LEU A 43 18.38 -13.26 -3.13
C LEU A 43 18.52 -12.92 -1.64
N VAL A 44 17.41 -12.73 -0.93
CA VAL A 44 17.44 -12.54 0.53
C VAL A 44 18.04 -13.76 1.25
N PHE A 45 17.96 -14.94 0.64
CA PHE A 45 18.48 -16.19 1.20
C PHE A 45 19.88 -16.57 0.70
N ASP A 46 20.50 -15.79 -0.21
CA ASP A 46 21.86 -16.06 -0.68
C ASP A 46 22.92 -15.88 0.42
N HIS A 47 22.63 -15.05 1.42
CA HIS A 47 23.54 -14.87 2.56
C HIS A 47 23.46 -16.07 3.52
N GLN A 48 24.62 -16.64 3.88
CA GLN A 48 24.68 -17.78 4.80
C GLN A 48 24.02 -17.43 6.13
N GLY A 49 23.02 -18.23 6.53
CA GLY A 49 22.27 -18.06 7.78
C GLY A 49 20.87 -17.44 7.62
N ASN A 50 20.57 -16.78 6.50
CA ASN A 50 19.24 -16.18 6.30
C ASN A 50 18.12 -17.22 6.11
N ILE A 51 18.44 -18.43 5.67
CA ILE A 51 17.44 -19.51 5.55
C ILE A 51 16.87 -19.95 6.91
N LEU A 52 17.65 -19.80 7.99
CA LEU A 52 17.23 -20.08 9.37
C LEU A 52 16.68 -18.83 10.07
N ASN A 53 16.75 -17.65 9.44
CA ASN A 53 16.31 -16.40 10.02
C ASN A 53 14.80 -16.19 9.79
N PRO A 54 13.95 -16.17 10.83
CA PRO A 54 12.51 -15.97 10.67
C PRO A 54 12.15 -14.60 10.05
N LEU A 55 12.98 -13.57 10.27
CA LEU A 55 12.75 -12.25 9.70
C LEU A 55 12.94 -12.23 8.19
N ALA A 56 13.88 -13.01 7.66
CA ALA A 56 14.09 -13.17 6.22
C ALA A 56 12.85 -13.78 5.55
N TRP A 57 12.22 -14.77 6.18
CA TRP A 57 10.96 -15.36 5.73
C TRP A 57 9.80 -14.36 5.77
N ILE A 58 9.69 -13.55 6.81
CA ILE A 58 8.66 -12.51 6.90
C ILE A 58 8.85 -11.46 5.80
N ALA A 59 10.09 -11.01 5.56
CA ALA A 59 10.39 -10.06 4.49
C ALA A 59 10.10 -10.65 3.11
N PHE A 60 10.45 -11.93 2.87
CA PHE A 60 10.08 -12.66 1.66
C PHE A 60 8.57 -12.66 1.43
N LEU A 61 7.79 -13.06 2.44
CA LEU A 61 6.33 -13.07 2.35
C LEU A 61 5.76 -11.67 2.11
N MET A 62 6.28 -10.65 2.81
CA MET A 62 5.89 -9.25 2.62
C MET A 62 6.14 -8.78 1.18
N MET A 63 7.30 -9.12 0.58
CA MET A 63 7.61 -8.78 -0.82
C MET A 63 6.68 -9.50 -1.80
N VAL A 64 6.49 -10.82 -1.64
CA VAL A 64 5.64 -11.62 -2.53
C VAL A 64 4.17 -11.22 -2.46
N LEU A 65 3.69 -10.78 -1.29
CA LEU A 65 2.30 -10.35 -1.12
C LEU A 65 2.09 -8.88 -1.51
N PHE A 66 3.14 -8.08 -1.69
CA PHE A 66 3.01 -6.64 -1.92
C PHE A 66 2.20 -6.32 -3.17
N TRP A 67 2.44 -6.99 -4.29
CA TRP A 67 1.69 -6.75 -5.52
C TRP A 67 0.19 -7.10 -5.38
N ILE A 68 -0.13 -8.13 -4.57
CA ILE A 68 -1.52 -8.49 -4.23
C ILE A 68 -2.17 -7.35 -3.47
N VAL A 69 -1.48 -6.77 -2.49
CA VAL A 69 -1.97 -5.61 -1.72
C VAL A 69 -2.16 -4.39 -2.61
N CYS A 70 -1.25 -4.15 -3.57
CA CYS A 70 -1.38 -3.09 -4.57
C CYS A 70 -2.60 -3.26 -5.50
N LEU A 71 -3.13 -4.48 -5.67
CA LEU A 71 -4.35 -4.74 -6.45
C LEU A 71 -5.60 -4.71 -5.57
N ILE A 72 -5.58 -5.41 -4.44
CA ILE A 72 -6.73 -5.56 -3.54
C ILE A 72 -7.06 -4.26 -2.82
N GLY A 73 -6.06 -3.49 -2.38
CA GLY A 73 -6.27 -2.22 -1.69
C GLY A 73 -7.11 -1.24 -2.52
N PRO A 74 -6.67 -0.89 -3.74
CA PRO A 74 -7.46 -0.05 -4.65
C PRO A 74 -8.82 -0.63 -4.99
N PHE A 75 -8.91 -1.93 -5.28
CA PHE A 75 -10.19 -2.57 -5.57
C PHE A 75 -11.19 -2.43 -4.41
N GLY A 76 -10.76 -2.77 -3.18
CA GLY A 76 -11.58 -2.63 -1.97
C GLY A 76 -11.97 -1.19 -1.69
N ALA A 77 -11.06 -0.24 -1.93
CA ALA A 77 -11.33 1.18 -1.84
C ALA A 77 -12.45 1.61 -2.81
N TRP A 78 -12.42 1.19 -4.08
CA TRP A 78 -13.48 1.48 -5.04
C TRP A 78 -14.84 0.89 -4.64
N VAL A 79 -14.85 -0.33 -4.08
CA VAL A 79 -16.07 -0.95 -3.56
C VAL A 79 -16.65 -0.13 -2.40
N LEU A 80 -15.80 0.31 -1.46
CA LEU A 80 -16.21 1.12 -0.31
C LEU A 80 -16.68 2.52 -0.73
N PHE A 81 -16.02 3.11 -1.72
CA PHE A 81 -16.39 4.41 -2.29
C PHE A 81 -17.76 4.36 -2.98
N LYS A 82 -18.07 3.28 -3.71
CA LYS A 82 -19.40 3.06 -4.30
C LYS A 82 -20.51 2.87 -3.25
N ARG A 83 -20.16 2.50 -2.03
CA ARG A 83 -21.08 2.33 -0.88
C ARG A 83 -21.18 3.60 -0.02
N ASP A 84 -20.72 4.75 -0.51
CA ASP A 84 -20.64 6.02 0.21
C ASP A 84 -19.84 5.96 1.53
N LYS A 85 -18.99 4.94 1.70
CA LYS A 85 -18.08 4.76 2.86
C LYS A 85 -16.70 5.35 2.56
N GLU A 86 -16.67 6.64 2.24
CA GLU A 86 -15.47 7.32 1.79
C GLU A 86 -14.26 7.28 2.75
N PRO A 87 -14.37 7.47 4.08
CA PRO A 87 -13.19 7.40 4.95
C PRO A 87 -12.55 6.00 4.97
N LEU A 88 -13.38 4.95 4.90
CA LEU A 88 -12.90 3.57 4.78
C LEU A 88 -12.26 3.31 3.42
N ALA A 89 -12.79 3.94 2.36
CA ALA A 89 -12.23 3.84 1.03
C ALA A 89 -10.80 4.43 0.96
N TRP A 90 -10.58 5.59 1.57
CA TRP A 90 -9.25 6.19 1.69
C TRP A 90 -8.31 5.39 2.59
N ALA A 91 -8.82 4.79 3.67
CA ALA A 91 -8.04 3.87 4.50
C ALA A 91 -7.56 2.65 3.70
N ALA A 92 -8.41 2.09 2.84
CA ALA A 92 -8.04 0.98 1.97
C ALA A 92 -6.99 1.39 0.91
N MET A 93 -7.02 2.64 0.42
CA MET A 93 -5.98 3.18 -0.46
C MET A 93 -4.63 3.38 0.24
N ALA A 94 -4.61 3.52 1.56
CA ALA A 94 -3.36 3.61 2.31
C ALA A 94 -2.71 2.25 2.56
N ALA A 95 -3.42 1.13 2.34
CA ALA A 95 -2.91 -0.20 2.63
C ALA A 95 -1.60 -0.54 1.87
N PRO A 96 -1.44 -0.25 0.57
CA PRO A 96 -0.16 -0.46 -0.11
C PRO A 96 0.98 0.36 0.49
N LEU A 97 0.74 1.62 0.84
CA LEU A 97 1.77 2.46 1.46
C LEU A 97 2.16 1.94 2.84
N ALA A 98 1.18 1.58 3.67
CA ALA A 98 1.43 0.99 4.98
C ALA A 98 2.22 -0.31 4.86
N TRP A 99 1.88 -1.17 3.89
CA TRP A 99 2.60 -2.41 3.63
C TRP A 99 4.06 -2.17 3.26
N LEU A 100 4.31 -1.21 2.37
CA LEU A 100 5.67 -0.82 1.98
C LEU A 100 6.48 -0.31 3.17
N THR A 101 5.88 0.50 4.05
CA THR A 101 6.57 1.00 5.25
C THR A 101 6.94 -0.12 6.22
N VAL A 102 6.06 -1.11 6.41
CA VAL A 102 6.33 -2.28 7.27
C VAL A 102 7.44 -3.13 6.67
N LEU A 103 7.37 -3.41 5.36
CA LEU A 103 8.41 -4.14 4.66
C LEU A 103 9.78 -3.44 4.79
N ALA A 104 9.85 -2.13 4.55
CA ALA A 104 11.07 -1.35 4.68
C ALA A 104 11.65 -1.41 6.11
N ALA A 105 10.79 -1.33 7.14
CA ALA A 105 11.23 -1.45 8.53
C ALA A 105 11.78 -2.85 8.84
N ILE A 106 11.18 -3.92 8.32
CA ILE A 106 11.65 -5.30 8.53
C ILE A 106 12.99 -5.52 7.83
N LEU A 107 13.15 -5.02 6.60
CA LEU A 107 14.39 -5.16 5.83
C LEU A 107 15.60 -4.54 6.53
N GLN A 108 15.42 -3.51 7.38
CA GLN A 108 16.52 -2.92 8.17
C GLN A 108 17.16 -3.90 9.16
N PHE A 109 16.45 -4.96 9.54
CA PHE A 109 16.94 -5.96 10.48
C PHE A 109 17.55 -7.19 9.80
N ILE A 110 17.56 -7.24 8.46
CA ILE A 110 18.18 -8.31 7.70
C ILE A 110 19.55 -7.81 7.24
N PRO A 111 20.66 -8.46 7.66
CA PRO A 111 21.98 -8.12 7.16
C PRO A 111 22.05 -8.38 5.65
N GLY A 112 22.59 -7.41 4.91
CA GLY A 112 22.85 -7.51 3.47
C GLY A 112 24.13 -8.27 3.16
#